data_AF-A0A7K3GSI5-F1
#
_entry.id   AF-A0A7K3GSI5-F1
#
_cell.length_a   1.000
_cell.length_b   1.000
_cell.length_c   1.000
_cell.angle_alpha   90.00
_cell.angle_beta   90.00
_cell.angle_gamma   90.00
#
_symmetry.space_group_name_H-M   'P 1'
#
loop_
_entity.id
_entity.type
_entity.pdbx_description
1 polymer ?
#
loop_
_entity_poly.entity_id
_entity_poly.type
_entity_poly.pdbx_seq_one_letter_code
_entity_poly.pdbx_strand_id
1 'polypeptide(L)'
;MITTRLRRRAAAAVLSLAAVFATSAATVPGSAATATAPAKAAPACPQFDDRTKAAADRGVDVERITPEPVWRTTCGTLYRSDSRGPQVVFEEGFHAKDVYNGQYDVEKYVLVNQPSPYVSTSYDHDLYKTWYKSGYNYYIDAPGGIDVNKTIGDKHKWADQVEVAFPGGIQRQYIVGVCPVDRKTKTEIMNDCESNPHYRPWH
;
A
#
# COMPACT_ATOMS: atom_id res chain seq x y z
N MET A 1 63.91 -57.76 -12.95
CA MET A 1 63.15 -58.67 -12.06
C MET A 1 63.09 -58.01 -10.68
N ILE A 2 61.95 -57.44 -10.25
CA ILE A 2 60.92 -58.07 -9.38
C ILE A 2 61.61 -58.89 -8.26
N THR A 3 61.51 -58.58 -6.97
CA THR A 3 60.32 -58.72 -6.11
C THR A 3 60.58 -58.23 -4.66
N THR A 4 59.51 -57.73 -4.02
CA THR A 4 59.07 -57.92 -2.60
C THR A 4 59.93 -57.35 -1.47
N ARG A 5 59.41 -56.38 -0.67
CA ARG A 5 58.38 -56.39 0.39
C ARG A 5 58.94 -56.67 1.81
N LEU A 6 58.66 -55.68 2.67
CA LEU A 6 58.46 -55.73 4.13
C LEU A 6 59.60 -56.17 5.06
N ARG A 7 59.94 -55.30 6.02
CA ARG A 7 59.58 -55.51 7.44
C ARG A 7 59.82 -54.27 8.30
N ARG A 8 58.84 -54.00 9.16
CA ARG A 8 58.83 -52.99 10.24
C ARG A 8 59.94 -53.26 11.26
N ARG A 9 60.55 -52.20 11.80
CA ARG A 9 60.97 -52.16 13.21
C ARG A 9 60.67 -50.78 13.79
N ALA A 10 59.94 -50.80 14.90
CA ALA A 10 59.65 -49.65 15.73
C ALA A 10 60.92 -49.26 16.51
N ALA A 11 61.13 -47.96 16.68
CA ALA A 11 61.96 -47.41 17.73
C ALA A 11 61.15 -46.29 18.38
N ALA A 12 60.72 -46.53 19.62
CA ALA A 12 60.21 -45.49 20.50
C ALA A 12 61.41 -44.74 21.05
N ALA A 13 61.46 -43.42 20.80
CA ALA A 13 62.35 -42.51 21.50
C ALA A 13 61.50 -41.31 21.92
N VAL A 14 61.28 -41.23 23.23
CA VAL A 14 60.62 -40.12 23.91
C VAL A 14 61.60 -38.95 23.93
N LEU A 15 61.24 -37.83 23.31
CA LEU A 15 61.86 -36.54 23.58
C LEU A 15 60.75 -35.52 23.82
N SER A 16 60.53 -35.21 25.09
CA SER A 16 59.77 -34.07 25.56
C SER A 16 60.60 -32.81 25.29
N LEU A 17 60.06 -31.81 24.58
CA LEU A 17 60.55 -30.44 24.68
C LEU A 17 59.41 -29.45 24.42
N ALA A 18 59.31 -28.49 25.33
CA ALA A 18 58.24 -27.53 25.56
C ALA A 18 57.67 -26.82 24.31
N ALA A 19 56.34 -26.79 24.22
CA ALA A 19 55.61 -25.88 23.35
C ALA A 19 55.58 -24.48 24.00
N VAL A 20 56.27 -23.51 23.40
CA VAL A 20 55.98 -22.08 23.63
C VAL A 20 54.85 -21.72 22.66
N PHE A 21 53.60 -21.73 23.15
CA PHE A 21 52.49 -21.14 22.43
C PHE A 21 52.57 -19.62 22.56
N ALA A 22 53.12 -18.96 21.54
CA ALA A 22 52.84 -17.55 21.31
C ALA A 22 51.39 -17.44 20.84
N THR A 23 50.49 -17.08 21.77
CA THR A 23 49.10 -16.72 21.45
C THR A 23 49.12 -15.38 20.71
N SER A 24 49.21 -15.43 19.37
CA SER A 24 48.73 -14.32 18.55
C SER A 24 47.20 -14.29 18.69
N ALA A 25 46.70 -13.44 19.57
CA ALA A 25 45.29 -13.11 19.63
C ALA A 25 44.93 -12.40 18.31
N ALA A 26 44.42 -13.15 17.35
CA ALA A 26 43.73 -12.60 16.21
C ALA A 26 42.49 -11.86 16.74
N THR A 27 42.57 -10.52 16.77
CA THR A 27 41.41 -9.67 16.98
C THR A 27 40.45 -9.91 15.83
N VAL A 28 39.40 -10.70 16.09
CA VAL A 28 38.21 -10.75 15.26
C VAL A 28 37.70 -9.30 15.17
N PRO A 29 37.57 -8.69 13.98
CA PRO A 29 36.92 -7.39 13.91
C PRO A 29 35.50 -7.58 14.45
N GLY A 30 35.25 -6.97 15.61
CA GLY A 30 33.93 -6.96 16.20
C GLY A 30 32.97 -6.42 15.15
N SER A 31 31.98 -7.24 14.80
CA SER A 31 30.82 -6.78 14.06
C SER A 31 30.21 -5.67 14.91
N ALA A 32 30.52 -4.43 14.57
CA ALA A 32 29.81 -3.28 15.09
C ALA A 32 28.39 -3.44 14.59
N ALA A 33 27.54 -4.04 15.43
CA ALA A 33 26.11 -3.95 15.28
C ALA A 33 25.81 -2.45 15.26
N THR A 34 25.58 -1.91 14.07
CA THR A 34 24.92 -0.63 13.91
C THR A 34 23.61 -0.78 14.66
N ALA A 35 23.54 -0.15 15.84
CA ALA A 35 22.31 -0.02 16.58
C ALA A 35 21.36 0.77 15.67
N THR A 36 20.52 0.06 14.92
CA THR A 36 19.42 0.66 14.18
C THR A 36 18.57 1.36 15.22
N ALA A 37 18.53 2.69 15.17
CA ALA A 37 17.66 3.46 16.04
C ALA A 37 16.24 2.87 15.95
N PRO A 38 15.52 2.72 17.07
CA PRO A 38 14.17 2.18 17.03
C PRO A 38 13.34 3.04 16.09
N ALA A 39 12.62 2.39 15.17
CA ALA A 39 11.74 3.07 14.24
C ALA A 39 10.76 3.94 15.05
N LYS A 40 10.73 5.25 14.77
CA LYS A 40 9.80 6.16 15.40
C LYS A 40 8.38 5.74 15.01
N ALA A 41 7.50 5.54 16.00
CA ALA A 41 6.09 5.26 15.75
C ALA A 41 5.46 6.37 14.88
N ALA A 42 4.64 5.98 13.92
CA ALA A 42 3.91 6.93 13.07
C ALA A 42 3.00 7.83 13.94
N PRO A 43 2.90 9.13 13.63
CA PRO A 43 1.98 10.03 14.34
C PRO A 43 0.52 9.65 14.07
N ALA A 44 -0.39 10.15 14.91
CA ALA A 44 -1.82 10.00 14.68
C ALA A 44 -2.30 10.88 13.50
N CYS A 45 -3.36 10.44 12.84
CA CYS A 45 -3.94 11.15 11.69
C CYS A 45 -4.83 12.33 12.11
N PRO A 46 -4.71 13.51 11.49
CA PRO A 46 -5.65 14.61 11.69
C PRO A 46 -7.09 14.17 11.38
N GLN A 47 -8.04 14.62 12.20
CA GLN A 47 -9.47 14.38 12.00
C GLN A 47 -10.17 15.71 11.68
N PHE A 48 -11.19 15.66 10.84
CA PHE A 48 -11.98 16.82 10.44
C PHE A 48 -13.45 16.60 10.82
N ASP A 49 -14.11 17.66 11.30
CA ASP A 49 -15.54 17.60 11.64
C ASP A 49 -16.41 17.37 10.40
N ASP A 50 -16.03 17.96 9.26
CA ASP A 50 -16.66 17.70 7.96
C ASP A 50 -16.30 16.27 7.47
N ARG A 51 -17.27 15.35 7.58
CA ARG A 51 -17.16 13.96 7.12
C ARG A 51 -16.88 13.84 5.62
N THR A 52 -17.22 14.87 4.85
CA THR A 52 -17.04 15.00 3.41
C THR A 52 -15.97 16.02 3.05
N LYS A 53 -14.98 16.26 3.94
CA LYS A 53 -13.88 17.21 3.68
C LYS A 53 -13.20 16.97 2.33
N ALA A 54 -13.10 15.71 1.93
CA ALA A 54 -12.54 15.25 0.67
C ALA A 54 -13.40 15.51 -0.58
N ALA A 55 -14.69 15.78 -0.44
CA ALA A 55 -15.62 15.86 -1.57
C ALA A 55 -15.20 16.90 -2.63
N ALA A 56 -15.23 16.46 -3.90
CA ALA A 56 -15.23 17.32 -5.07
C ALA A 56 -16.63 17.92 -5.30
N ASP A 57 -17.66 17.11 -5.09
CA ASP A 57 -19.08 17.46 -5.20
C ASP A 57 -19.66 17.80 -3.81
N ARG A 58 -19.75 19.09 -3.49
CA ARG A 58 -20.21 19.57 -2.17
C ARG A 58 -21.70 19.38 -1.89
N GLY A 59 -22.49 19.00 -2.88
CA GLY A 59 -23.94 18.77 -2.75
C GLY A 59 -24.32 17.38 -2.24
N VAL A 60 -23.36 16.55 -1.82
CA VAL A 60 -23.64 15.22 -1.26
C VAL A 60 -24.32 15.34 0.11
N ASP A 61 -25.34 14.53 0.33
CA ASP A 61 -26.11 14.52 1.58
C ASP A 61 -25.77 13.28 2.40
N VAL A 62 -24.99 13.48 3.46
CA VAL A 62 -24.49 12.39 4.30
C VAL A 62 -25.58 11.66 5.07
N GLU A 63 -26.74 12.29 5.30
CA GLU A 63 -27.84 11.69 6.06
C GLU A 63 -28.60 10.63 5.25
N ARG A 64 -28.43 10.63 3.92
CA ARG A 64 -29.04 9.64 3.02
C ARG A 64 -28.27 8.33 2.93
N ILE A 65 -27.02 8.30 3.41
CA ILE A 65 -26.13 7.14 3.31
C ILE A 65 -26.71 5.99 4.13
N THR A 66 -26.86 4.81 3.52
CA THR A 66 -27.29 3.59 4.22
C THR A 66 -26.36 2.41 3.93
N PRO A 67 -26.16 1.48 4.88
CA PRO A 67 -26.52 1.60 6.31
C PRO A 67 -25.66 2.66 7.02
N GLU A 68 -25.75 2.75 8.35
CA GLU A 68 -24.95 3.69 9.16
C GLU A 68 -23.45 3.58 8.81
N PRO A 69 -22.83 4.64 8.26
CA PRO A 69 -21.49 4.56 7.74
C PRO A 69 -20.43 4.48 8.84
N VAL A 70 -19.50 3.54 8.71
CA VAL A 70 -18.28 3.53 9.53
C VAL A 70 -17.19 4.30 8.79
N TRP A 71 -16.92 5.51 9.26
CA TRP A 71 -15.92 6.39 8.67
C TRP A 71 -14.48 5.89 8.93
N ARG A 72 -13.66 5.89 7.88
CA ARG A 72 -12.21 5.68 7.98
C ARG A 72 -11.59 6.84 8.75
N THR A 73 -10.79 6.51 9.76
CA THR A 73 -10.05 7.48 10.59
C THR A 73 -8.54 7.47 10.36
N THR A 74 -8.04 6.50 9.58
CA THR A 74 -6.64 6.45 9.15
C THR A 74 -6.39 7.39 7.97
N CYS A 75 -5.11 7.67 7.70
CA CYS A 75 -4.64 8.62 6.69
C CYS A 75 -3.57 8.01 5.77
N GLY A 76 -3.46 6.68 5.76
CA GLY A 76 -2.56 5.98 4.81
C GLY A 76 -3.05 6.11 3.38
N THR A 77 -2.13 6.01 2.42
CA THR A 77 -2.43 6.08 0.99
C THR A 77 -3.49 5.06 0.57
N LEU A 78 -4.44 5.52 -0.23
CA LEU A 78 -5.45 4.72 -0.90
C LEU A 78 -5.20 4.69 -2.41
N TYR A 79 -5.84 3.75 -3.08
CA TYR A 79 -5.59 3.47 -4.49
C TYR A 79 -6.89 3.46 -5.29
N ARG A 80 -6.83 3.94 -6.52
CA ARG A 80 -7.97 3.90 -7.44
C ARG A 80 -7.51 3.55 -8.84
N SER A 81 -8.09 2.47 -9.37
CA SER A 81 -8.00 2.18 -10.80
C SER A 81 -9.03 2.99 -11.58
N ASP A 82 -8.59 3.80 -12.53
CA ASP A 82 -9.45 4.61 -13.40
C ASP A 82 -8.92 4.61 -14.83
N SER A 83 -9.80 4.81 -15.82
CA SER A 83 -9.41 4.88 -17.23
C SER A 83 -9.25 6.30 -17.75
N ARG A 84 -9.70 7.29 -16.98
CA ARG A 84 -9.40 8.70 -17.26
C ARG A 84 -7.92 8.95 -16.99
N GLY A 85 -7.28 9.68 -17.90
CA GLY A 85 -5.87 10.04 -17.78
C GLY A 85 -5.61 11.20 -16.80
N PRO A 86 -4.34 11.38 -16.37
CA PRO A 86 -3.97 12.38 -15.38
C PRO A 86 -4.31 13.81 -15.79
N GLN A 87 -4.28 14.12 -17.09
CA GLN A 87 -4.63 15.45 -17.60
C GLN A 87 -6.08 15.88 -17.28
N VAL A 88 -6.98 14.91 -17.02
CA VAL A 88 -8.35 15.17 -16.58
C VAL A 88 -8.42 15.10 -15.06
N VAL A 89 -7.92 14.00 -14.49
CA VAL A 89 -8.07 13.72 -13.05
C VAL A 89 -7.32 14.73 -12.18
N PHE A 90 -6.15 15.19 -12.59
CA PHE A 90 -5.39 16.19 -11.82
C PHE A 90 -6.04 17.56 -11.87
N GLU A 91 -6.80 17.89 -12.92
CA GLU A 91 -7.49 19.18 -13.02
C GLU A 91 -8.84 19.17 -12.31
N GLU A 92 -9.61 18.11 -12.44
CA GLU A 92 -10.99 18.03 -11.94
C GLU A 92 -11.06 17.38 -10.55
N GLY A 93 -10.21 16.39 -10.30
CA GLY A 93 -10.40 15.42 -9.22
C GLY A 93 -11.29 14.26 -9.66
N PHE A 94 -11.74 13.47 -8.69
CA PHE A 94 -12.71 12.40 -8.92
C PHE A 94 -14.11 12.85 -8.49
N HIS A 95 -14.93 13.24 -9.46
CA HIS A 95 -16.34 13.51 -9.22
C HIS A 95 -17.15 12.21 -9.14
N ALA A 96 -18.17 12.23 -8.28
CA ALA A 96 -19.18 11.17 -8.20
C ALA A 96 -20.08 11.21 -9.44
N LYS A 97 -20.70 10.08 -9.78
CA LYS A 97 -21.54 10.02 -10.98
C LYS A 97 -22.87 10.75 -10.80
N ASP A 98 -23.47 10.66 -9.61
CA ASP A 98 -24.74 11.30 -9.32
C ASP A 98 -24.92 11.49 -7.80
N VAL A 99 -24.69 12.71 -7.30
CA VAL A 99 -24.90 13.04 -5.89
C VAL A 99 -26.36 13.31 -5.54
N TYR A 100 -27.24 13.56 -6.51
CA TYR A 100 -28.62 13.96 -6.23
C TYR A 100 -29.57 12.75 -6.27
N ASN A 101 -29.49 11.95 -7.34
CA ASN A 101 -30.41 10.83 -7.59
C ASN A 101 -29.71 9.46 -7.60
N GLY A 102 -28.41 9.43 -7.29
CA GLY A 102 -27.62 8.20 -7.25
C GLY A 102 -28.00 7.24 -6.12
N GLN A 103 -27.40 6.05 -6.14
CA GLN A 103 -27.56 5.03 -5.12
C GLN A 103 -26.79 5.37 -3.84
N TYR A 104 -27.50 5.80 -2.79
CA TYR A 104 -26.91 6.07 -1.49
C TYR A 104 -26.74 4.83 -0.61
N ASP A 105 -27.35 3.70 -0.95
CA ASP A 105 -27.11 2.46 -0.23
C ASP A 105 -25.75 1.85 -0.63
N VAL A 106 -24.81 1.80 0.32
CA VAL A 106 -23.43 1.34 0.13
C VAL A 106 -23.41 -0.12 -0.34
N GLU A 107 -24.24 -0.99 0.24
CA GLU A 107 -24.28 -2.41 -0.15
C GLU A 107 -24.76 -2.56 -1.60
N LYS A 108 -25.88 -1.92 -1.97
CA LYS A 108 -26.38 -1.94 -3.35
C LYS A 108 -25.39 -1.36 -4.34
N TYR A 109 -24.69 -0.29 -3.97
CA TYR A 109 -23.64 0.30 -4.79
C TYR A 109 -22.51 -0.70 -5.06
N VAL A 110 -21.97 -1.32 -4.00
CA VAL A 110 -20.85 -2.28 -4.08
C VAL A 110 -21.22 -3.51 -4.90
N LEU A 111 -22.46 -4.00 -4.78
CA LEU A 111 -22.90 -5.21 -5.49
C LEU A 111 -23.15 -5.00 -6.98
N VAL A 112 -23.71 -3.84 -7.38
CA VAL A 112 -24.27 -3.63 -8.74
C VAL A 112 -23.54 -2.55 -9.55
N ASN A 113 -22.66 -1.75 -8.95
CA ASN A 113 -21.91 -0.66 -9.59
C ASN A 113 -22.77 0.22 -10.51
N GLN A 114 -23.73 0.91 -9.89
CA GLN A 114 -24.65 1.84 -10.55
C GLN A 114 -24.28 3.31 -10.23
N PRO A 115 -24.81 4.32 -10.97
CA PRO A 115 -24.59 5.72 -10.63
C PRO A 115 -24.90 6.00 -9.15
N SER A 116 -23.96 6.64 -8.47
CA SER A 116 -23.95 6.82 -7.02
C SER A 116 -23.24 8.13 -6.63
N PRO A 117 -23.41 8.59 -5.37
CA PRO A 117 -22.64 9.71 -4.82
C PRO A 117 -21.20 9.30 -4.46
N TYR A 118 -20.78 8.06 -4.73
CA TYR A 118 -19.53 7.49 -4.26
C TYR A 118 -18.46 7.42 -5.34
N VAL A 119 -17.23 7.69 -4.94
CA VAL A 119 -16.03 7.30 -5.66
C VAL A 119 -15.32 6.20 -4.86
N SER A 120 -15.26 4.99 -5.41
CA SER A 120 -14.52 3.88 -4.82
C SER A 120 -13.01 4.10 -4.86
N THR A 121 -12.37 3.73 -3.78
CA THR A 121 -10.92 3.56 -3.65
C THR A 121 -10.66 2.28 -2.85
N SER A 122 -9.41 1.85 -2.74
CA SER A 122 -9.04 0.65 -1.99
C SER A 122 -7.85 0.92 -1.08
N TYR A 123 -7.79 0.20 0.04
CA TYR A 123 -6.57 0.10 0.84
C TYR A 123 -5.46 -0.71 0.14
N ASP A 124 -5.83 -1.61 -0.78
CA ASP A 124 -4.90 -2.48 -1.49
C ASP A 124 -4.26 -1.77 -2.68
N HIS A 125 -2.93 -1.59 -2.59
CA HIS A 125 -2.12 -1.08 -3.68
C HIS A 125 -2.29 -1.89 -4.96
N ASP A 126 -2.40 -3.21 -4.85
CA ASP A 126 -2.33 -4.14 -5.97
C ASP A 126 -3.69 -4.45 -6.60
N LEU A 127 -4.78 -3.81 -6.13
CA LEU A 127 -6.11 -4.04 -6.68
C LEU A 127 -6.20 -3.69 -8.17
N TYR A 128 -5.31 -2.82 -8.68
CA TYR A 128 -5.19 -2.54 -10.12
C TYR A 128 -4.86 -3.78 -10.95
N LYS A 129 -4.27 -4.83 -10.37
CA LYS A 129 -3.99 -6.09 -11.07
C LYS A 129 -5.28 -6.84 -11.42
N THR A 130 -6.32 -6.68 -10.61
CA THR A 130 -7.67 -7.16 -10.92
C THR A 130 -8.32 -6.28 -12.00
N TRP A 131 -8.14 -4.96 -11.89
CA TRP A 131 -8.69 -3.95 -12.81
C TRP A 131 -7.69 -3.47 -13.87
N TYR A 132 -6.82 -4.35 -14.35
CA TYR A 132 -5.69 -4.01 -15.22
C TYR A 132 -6.09 -3.30 -16.53
N LYS A 133 -7.35 -3.41 -16.94
CA LYS A 133 -7.89 -2.73 -18.12
C LYS A 133 -8.15 -1.23 -17.91
N SER A 134 -8.25 -0.75 -16.67
CA SER A 134 -8.44 0.67 -16.36
C SER A 134 -7.28 1.49 -16.93
N GLY A 135 -6.04 1.04 -16.77
CA GLY A 135 -4.86 1.65 -17.42
C GLY A 135 -4.09 2.64 -16.55
N TYR A 136 -4.65 3.04 -15.40
CA TYR A 136 -3.97 3.87 -14.42
C TYR A 136 -4.26 3.39 -12.99
N ASN A 137 -3.26 3.46 -12.12
CA ASN A 137 -3.40 3.34 -10.68
C ASN A 137 -3.10 4.69 -10.03
N TYR A 138 -4.12 5.33 -9.46
CA TYR A 138 -4.00 6.60 -8.79
C TYR A 138 -3.70 6.42 -7.31
N TYR A 139 -2.81 7.27 -6.80
CA TYR A 139 -2.42 7.34 -5.39
C TYR A 139 -3.17 8.49 -4.73
N ILE A 140 -3.85 8.19 -3.63
CA ILE A 140 -4.79 9.12 -2.98
C ILE A 140 -4.39 9.28 -1.52
N ASP A 141 -4.25 10.52 -1.08
CA ASP A 141 -4.07 10.91 0.32
C ASP A 141 -5.21 11.86 0.71
N ALA A 142 -6.35 11.27 1.11
CA ALA A 142 -7.57 11.98 1.43
C ALA A 142 -8.04 11.67 2.86
N PRO A 143 -8.57 12.65 3.61
CA PRO A 143 -9.20 12.40 4.90
C PRO A 143 -10.56 11.73 4.74
N GLY A 144 -10.92 10.86 5.69
CA GLY A 144 -12.24 10.24 5.76
C GLY A 144 -12.45 9.14 4.71
N GLY A 145 -13.68 9.12 4.16
CA GLY A 145 -14.21 8.00 3.37
C GLY A 145 -14.94 6.97 4.25
N ILE A 146 -15.87 6.24 3.66
CA ILE A 146 -16.63 5.16 4.32
C ILE A 146 -15.85 3.87 4.14
N ASP A 147 -15.47 3.22 5.22
CA ASP A 147 -14.87 1.89 5.18
C ASP A 147 -15.97 0.86 4.90
N VAL A 148 -15.98 0.31 3.68
CA VAL A 148 -17.09 -0.54 3.20
C VAL A 148 -17.21 -1.79 4.05
N ASN A 149 -16.12 -2.53 4.26
CA ASN A 149 -16.16 -3.78 5.01
C ASN A 149 -16.57 -3.57 6.47
N LYS A 150 -16.21 -2.43 7.09
CA LYS A 150 -16.70 -2.10 8.43
C LYS A 150 -18.17 -1.69 8.46
N THR A 151 -18.69 -1.15 7.36
CA THR A 151 -20.07 -0.66 7.24
C THR A 151 -21.05 -1.78 6.92
N ILE A 152 -20.72 -2.65 5.96
CA ILE A 152 -21.63 -3.72 5.46
C ILE A 152 -21.15 -5.13 5.80
N GLY A 153 -20.07 -5.26 6.55
CA GLY A 153 -19.42 -6.53 6.89
C GLY A 153 -18.41 -7.00 5.82
N ASP A 154 -17.68 -8.07 6.11
CA ASP A 154 -16.56 -8.58 5.31
C ASP A 154 -16.88 -9.89 4.58
N LYS A 155 -18.16 -10.26 4.49
CA LYS A 155 -18.63 -11.53 3.89
C LYS A 155 -19.24 -11.38 2.49
N HIS A 156 -19.41 -10.15 2.00
CA HIS A 156 -19.95 -9.92 0.67
C HIS A 156 -18.94 -10.29 -0.43
N LYS A 157 -19.44 -10.46 -1.66
CA LYS A 157 -18.67 -10.92 -2.83
C LYS A 157 -17.38 -10.13 -3.12
N TRP A 158 -17.31 -8.88 -2.66
CA TRP A 158 -16.26 -7.93 -3.01
C TRP A 158 -15.45 -7.45 -1.79
N ALA A 159 -15.54 -8.17 -0.66
CA ALA A 159 -14.85 -7.78 0.57
C ALA A 159 -13.32 -7.82 0.43
N ASP A 160 -12.80 -8.62 -0.51
CA ASP A 160 -11.38 -8.68 -0.87
C ASP A 160 -10.86 -7.39 -1.52
N GLN A 161 -11.74 -6.54 -2.05
CA GLN A 161 -11.37 -5.24 -2.61
C GLN A 161 -11.03 -4.22 -1.52
N VAL A 162 -11.34 -4.48 -0.25
CA VAL A 162 -11.03 -3.62 0.91
C VAL A 162 -11.33 -2.15 0.61
N GLU A 163 -12.57 -1.91 0.19
CA GLU A 163 -13.00 -0.64 -0.41
C GLU A 163 -13.18 0.47 0.64
N VAL A 164 -12.78 1.69 0.25
CA VAL A 164 -13.18 2.94 0.89
C VAL A 164 -13.98 3.77 -0.11
N ALA A 165 -15.25 4.03 0.19
CA ALA A 165 -16.15 4.81 -0.64
C ALA A 165 -16.17 6.29 -0.22
N PHE A 166 -15.86 7.20 -1.13
CA PHE A 166 -15.87 8.64 -0.86
C PHE A 166 -17.18 9.30 -1.32
N PRO A 167 -18.10 9.67 -0.40
CA PRO A 167 -19.29 10.44 -0.74
C PRO A 167 -18.91 11.84 -1.23
N GLY A 168 -19.46 12.24 -2.37
CA GLY A 168 -19.12 13.50 -3.05
C GLY A 168 -17.76 13.45 -3.76
N GLY A 169 -17.15 12.26 -3.87
CA GLY A 169 -15.89 12.09 -4.58
C GLY A 169 -14.67 12.66 -3.86
N ILE A 170 -13.62 12.99 -4.62
CA ILE A 170 -12.29 13.33 -4.11
C ILE A 170 -11.76 14.52 -4.88
N GLN A 171 -11.58 15.65 -4.20
CA GLN A 171 -10.97 16.84 -4.79
C GLN A 171 -9.51 16.61 -5.18
N ARG A 172 -9.09 17.27 -6.26
CA ARG A 172 -7.75 17.09 -6.85
C ARG A 172 -6.58 17.26 -5.88
N GLN A 173 -6.71 18.12 -4.88
CA GLN A 173 -5.62 18.36 -3.92
C GLN A 173 -5.30 17.16 -3.02
N TYR A 174 -6.17 16.15 -2.98
CA TYR A 174 -5.95 14.90 -2.25
C TYR A 174 -5.51 13.73 -3.13
N ILE A 175 -5.25 13.99 -4.42
CA ILE A 175 -4.69 13.01 -5.35
C ILE A 175 -3.19 13.28 -5.41
N VAL A 176 -2.37 12.31 -4.98
CA VAL A 176 -0.91 12.42 -4.92
C VAL A 176 -0.30 12.36 -6.32
N GLY A 177 -0.79 11.45 -7.14
CA GLY A 177 -0.24 11.16 -8.46
C GLY A 177 -0.83 9.91 -9.06
N VAL A 178 -0.18 9.41 -10.11
CA VAL A 178 -0.64 8.24 -10.86
C VAL A 178 0.54 7.45 -11.40
N CYS A 179 0.36 6.14 -11.55
CA CYS A 179 1.21 5.28 -12.35
C CYS A 179 0.38 4.62 -13.48
N PRO A 180 0.80 4.70 -14.75
CA PRO A 180 0.19 3.92 -15.81
C PRO A 180 0.36 2.41 -15.56
N VAL A 181 -0.59 1.61 -16.02
CA VAL A 181 -0.58 0.15 -15.86
C VAL A 181 -0.39 -0.55 -17.20
N ASP A 182 0.63 -1.40 -17.30
CA ASP A 182 0.79 -2.31 -18.42
C ASP A 182 -0.28 -3.41 -18.34
N ARG A 183 -1.15 -3.44 -19.35
CA ARG A 183 -2.29 -4.37 -19.42
C ARG A 183 -1.90 -5.84 -19.62
N LYS A 184 -0.73 -6.10 -20.21
CA LYS A 184 -0.25 -7.46 -20.49
C LYS A 184 0.39 -8.06 -19.24
N THR A 185 1.27 -7.32 -18.58
CA THR A 185 2.01 -7.80 -17.41
C THR A 185 1.28 -7.54 -16.10
N LYS A 186 0.26 -6.67 -16.08
CA LYS A 186 -0.45 -6.23 -14.87
C LYS A 186 0.50 -5.62 -13.84
N THR A 187 1.39 -4.77 -14.33
CA THR A 187 2.38 -4.05 -13.52
C THR A 187 2.27 -2.57 -13.82
N GLU A 188 2.59 -1.75 -12.82
CA GLU A 188 2.79 -0.32 -13.05
C GLU A 188 4.03 -0.08 -13.90
N ILE A 189 3.93 0.89 -14.80
CA ILE A 189 5.04 1.40 -15.60
C ILE A 189 5.69 2.50 -14.76
N MET A 190 6.54 2.11 -13.81
CA MET A 190 7.05 3.00 -12.77
C MET A 190 7.80 4.23 -13.29
N ASN A 191 8.43 4.12 -14.46
CA ASN A 191 9.15 5.23 -15.10
C ASN A 191 8.22 6.32 -15.64
N ASP A 192 6.94 5.99 -15.84
CA ASP A 192 5.93 6.88 -16.41
C ASP A 192 4.95 7.37 -15.33
N CYS A 193 5.28 7.18 -14.04
CA CYS A 193 4.47 7.74 -12.96
C CYS A 193 4.59 9.27 -12.93
N GLU A 194 3.46 9.93 -12.67
CA GLU A 194 3.36 11.39 -12.65
C GLU A 194 2.84 11.86 -11.29
N SER A 195 3.49 12.89 -10.72
CA SER A 195 2.98 13.59 -9.55
C SER A 195 1.92 14.61 -9.96
N ASN A 196 0.85 14.71 -9.17
CA ASN A 196 -0.15 15.73 -9.37
C ASN A 196 0.38 17.09 -8.90
N PRO A 197 0.49 18.12 -9.76
CA PRO A 197 0.98 19.44 -9.37
C PRO A 197 0.04 20.16 -8.38
N HIS A 198 -1.21 19.70 -8.24
CA HIS A 198 -2.20 20.28 -7.33
C HIS A 198 -2.27 19.59 -5.96
N TYR A 199 -1.49 18.52 -5.74
CA TYR A 199 -1.47 17.80 -4.46
C TYR A 199 -1.05 18.72 -3.31
N ARG A 200 -1.77 18.63 -2.17
CA ARG A 200 -1.51 19.38 -0.95
C ARG A 200 -1.45 18.43 0.26
N PRO A 201 -0.25 18.11 0.78
CA PRO A 201 -0.10 17.33 2.01
C PRO A 201 -0.83 17.98 3.20
N TRP A 202 -1.34 17.15 4.11
CA TRP A 202 -2.15 17.62 5.24
C TRP A 202 -1.86 16.94 6.59
N HIS A 203 -0.85 16.04 6.65
CA HIS A 203 -0.32 15.40 7.87
C HIS A 203 1.20 15.23 7.81
#